data_AF-A0A5C5VM08-F1
#
_entry.id   AF-A0A5C5VM08-F1
#
_cell.length_a   1.000
_cell.length_b   1.000
_cell.length_c   1.000
_cell.angle_alpha   90.00
_cell.angle_beta   90.00
_cell.angle_gamma   90.00
#
_symmetry.space_group_name_H-M   'P 1'
#
loop_
_entity.id
_entity.type
_entity.pdbx_description
1 polymer ?
#
loop_
_entity_poly.entity_id
_entity_poly.type
_entity_poly.pdbx_seq_one_letter_code
_entity_poly.pdbx_strand_id
1 'polypeptide(L)'
;MSEPATYFLMVELKPTAESAYNPAEVSGIFTHCFVPSGNFYEAVTMFEGAIAAQNLELINIEWCLLYDSFDWTPEDQTVHTKLRQKAINTGEVCFGEMVTWNDEDEDEDE
;
A
#
# COMPACT_ATOMS: atom_id res chain seq x y z
N MET A 1 26.54 -6.40 -3.60
CA MET A 1 25.86 -5.09 -3.47
C MET A 1 24.74 -5.31 -2.46
N SER A 2 24.56 -4.42 -1.49
CA SER A 2 23.39 -4.48 -0.61
C SER A 2 22.14 -4.24 -1.45
N GLU A 3 21.06 -4.97 -1.17
CA GLU A 3 19.76 -4.66 -1.77
C GLU A 3 19.37 -3.21 -1.42
N PRO A 4 18.71 -2.47 -2.33
CA PRO A 4 18.23 -1.13 -2.01
C PRO A 4 17.30 -1.18 -0.81
N ALA A 5 17.40 -0.17 0.04
CA ALA A 5 16.46 0.02 1.15
C ALA A 5 15.03 0.17 0.60
N THR A 6 14.07 -0.42 1.31
CA THR A 6 12.65 -0.37 0.96
C THR A 6 11.82 -0.04 2.17
N TYR A 7 10.90 0.91 2.03
CA TYR A 7 9.85 1.14 3.01
C TYR A 7 8.67 0.20 2.74
N PHE A 8 8.12 -0.33 3.82
CA PHE A 8 6.86 -1.06 3.83
C PHE A 8 5.80 -0.16 4.44
N LEU A 9 4.70 0.02 3.72
CA LEU A 9 3.55 0.80 4.15
C LEU A 9 2.32 -0.10 4.26
N MET A 10 1.52 0.09 5.29
CA MET A 10 0.15 -0.42 5.41
C MET A 10 -0.78 0.78 5.50
N VAL A 11 -1.76 0.84 4.61
CA VAL A 11 -2.53 2.06 4.36
C VAL A 11 -4.00 1.76 4.10
N GLU A 12 -4.82 2.72 4.47
CA GLU A 12 -6.21 2.82 4.07
C GLU A 12 -6.34 3.94 3.04
N LEU A 13 -7.02 3.63 1.95
CA LEU A 13 -7.28 4.54 0.84
C LEU A 13 -8.78 4.60 0.58
N LYS A 14 -9.22 5.66 -0.10
CA LYS A 14 -10.56 5.72 -0.72
C LYS A 14 -10.45 6.01 -2.20
N PRO A 15 -11.35 5.45 -3.01
CA PRO A 15 -11.43 5.81 -4.41
C PRO A 15 -12.01 7.22 -4.61
N THR A 16 -11.49 7.92 -5.61
CA THR A 16 -12.15 9.13 -6.14
C THR A 16 -13.10 8.77 -7.27
N ALA A 17 -13.84 9.75 -7.79
CA ALA A 17 -14.76 9.56 -8.91
C ALA A 17 -14.09 9.09 -10.22
N GLU A 18 -12.77 9.28 -10.36
CA GLU A 18 -11.99 8.86 -11.53
C GLU A 18 -11.21 7.55 -11.29
N SER A 19 -11.37 6.93 -10.12
CA SER A 19 -10.75 5.64 -9.79
C SER A 19 -11.31 4.50 -10.64
N ALA A 20 -10.53 3.43 -10.76
CA ALA A 20 -11.02 2.17 -11.29
C ALA A 20 -12.03 1.48 -10.35
N TYR A 21 -12.03 1.86 -9.07
CA TYR A 21 -13.02 1.43 -8.08
C TYR A 21 -14.16 2.44 -8.02
N ASN A 22 -15.41 1.96 -8.12
CA ASN A 22 -16.57 2.83 -8.05
C ASN A 22 -16.78 3.30 -6.60
N PRO A 23 -16.68 4.61 -6.29
CA PRO A 23 -16.86 5.11 -4.92
C PRO A 23 -18.30 4.98 -4.39
N ALA A 24 -19.27 4.60 -5.24
CA ALA A 24 -20.62 4.24 -4.79
C ALA A 24 -20.74 2.77 -4.33
N GLU A 25 -19.74 1.93 -4.61
CA GLU A 25 -19.70 0.50 -4.26
C GLU A 25 -18.53 0.16 -3.33
N VAL A 26 -17.52 1.02 -3.26
CA VAL A 26 -16.30 0.82 -2.48
C VAL A 26 -16.07 2.07 -1.62
N SER A 27 -16.33 1.94 -0.33
CA SER A 27 -16.12 3.00 0.66
C SER A 27 -14.66 3.15 1.04
N GLY A 28 -13.90 2.05 1.05
CA GLY A 28 -12.47 2.09 1.34
C GLY A 28 -11.70 0.88 0.84
N ILE A 29 -10.37 1.03 0.88
CA ILE A 29 -9.40 0.07 0.39
C ILE A 29 -8.29 -0.07 1.43
N PHE A 30 -8.03 -1.28 1.89
CA PHE A 30 -6.90 -1.61 2.73
C PHE A 30 -5.85 -2.33 1.89
N THR A 31 -4.60 -1.86 1.95
CA THR A 31 -3.52 -2.50 1.22
C THR A 31 -2.17 -2.26 1.89
N HIS A 32 -1.20 -3.05 1.49
CA HIS A 32 0.20 -2.81 1.79
C HIS A 32 0.97 -2.51 0.52
N CYS A 33 2.10 -1.81 0.63
CA CYS A 33 2.98 -1.59 -0.51
C CYS A 33 4.46 -1.52 -0.10
N PHE A 34 5.32 -1.75 -1.10
CA PHE A 34 6.76 -1.55 -0.98
C PHE A 34 7.19 -0.36 -1.82
N VAL A 35 7.96 0.54 -1.19
CA VAL A 35 8.49 1.75 -1.81
C VAL A 35 10.02 1.66 -1.86
N PRO A 36 10.66 1.69 -3.04
CA PRO A 36 12.10 1.46 -3.18
C PRO A 36 12.91 2.74 -2.91
N SER A 37 12.88 3.22 -1.66
CA SER A 37 13.67 4.37 -1.20
C SER A 37 14.34 4.08 0.14
N GLY A 38 15.53 4.68 0.33
CA GLY A 38 16.24 4.72 1.61
C GLY A 38 15.92 5.95 2.47
N ASN A 39 14.98 6.79 2.04
CA ASN A 39 14.60 8.02 2.73
C ASN A 39 13.09 8.06 2.97
N PHE A 40 12.69 8.30 4.22
CA PHE A 40 11.28 8.37 4.61
C PHE A 40 10.46 9.37 3.79
N TYR A 41 10.97 10.60 3.62
CA TYR A 41 10.22 11.65 2.91
C TYR A 41 10.06 11.32 1.43
N GLU A 42 11.10 10.80 0.79
CA GLU A 42 11.02 10.31 -0.58
C GLU A 42 10.04 9.15 -0.70
N ALA A 43 10.04 8.22 0.26
CA ALA A 43 9.11 7.10 0.26
C ALA A 43 7.65 7.57 0.31
N VAL A 44 7.34 8.56 1.17
CA VAL A 44 6.01 9.17 1.25
C VAL A 44 5.65 9.87 -0.06
N THR A 45 6.55 10.68 -0.63
CA THR A 45 6.29 11.37 -1.91
C THR A 45 6.07 10.39 -3.08
N MET A 46 6.85 9.31 -3.16
CA MET A 46 6.66 8.28 -4.17
C MET A 46 5.31 7.58 -4.01
N PHE A 47 4.94 7.25 -2.77
CA PHE A 47 3.65 6.66 -2.44
C PHE A 47 2.48 7.58 -2.81
N GLU A 48 2.52 8.86 -2.43
CA GLU A 48 1.51 9.85 -2.77
C GLU A 48 1.34 9.98 -4.29
N GLY A 49 2.45 10.01 -5.04
CA GLY A 49 2.41 10.00 -6.50
C GLY A 49 1.75 8.75 -7.08
N ALA A 50 2.00 7.58 -6.48
CA ALA A 50 1.47 6.31 -6.95
C ALA A 50 -0.04 6.14 -6.66
N ILE A 51 -0.55 6.65 -5.55
CA ILE A 51 -1.99 6.64 -5.27
C ILE A 51 -2.72 7.71 -6.09
N ALA A 52 -2.12 8.89 -6.31
CA ALA A 52 -2.67 9.92 -7.17
C ALA A 52 -2.78 9.44 -8.62
N ALA A 53 -1.79 8.71 -9.13
CA ALA A 53 -1.84 8.11 -10.47
C ALA A 53 -2.96 7.05 -10.64
N GLN A 54 -3.46 6.50 -9.52
CA GLN A 54 -4.58 5.56 -9.49
C GLN A 54 -5.90 6.23 -9.10
N ASN A 55 -5.94 7.56 -8.99
CA ASN A 55 -7.10 8.33 -8.56
C ASN A 55 -7.64 7.85 -7.20
N LEU A 56 -6.73 7.54 -6.28
CA LEU A 56 -7.01 7.16 -4.90
C LEU A 56 -6.56 8.28 -3.95
N GLU A 57 -7.27 8.44 -2.84
CA GLU A 57 -6.93 9.36 -1.76
C GLU A 57 -6.52 8.59 -0.52
N LEU A 58 -5.51 9.08 0.19
CA LEU A 58 -5.08 8.52 1.47
C LEU A 58 -6.11 8.84 2.56
N ILE A 59 -6.57 7.81 3.27
CA ILE A 59 -7.31 7.96 4.53
C ILE A 59 -6.34 7.93 5.71
N ASN A 60 -5.57 6.84 5.81
CA ASN A 60 -4.72 6.59 6.97
C ASN A 60 -3.46 5.80 6.57
N ILE A 61 -2.34 6.07 7.25
CA ILE A 61 -1.15 5.24 7.20
C ILE A 61 -1.06 4.53 8.54
N GLU A 62 -1.34 3.22 8.55
CA GLU A 62 -1.15 2.43 9.76
C GLU A 62 0.34 2.32 10.05
N TRP A 63 1.11 1.77 9.10
CA TRP A 63 2.55 1.56 9.24
C TRP A 63 3.30 2.22 8.08
N CYS A 64 4.46 2.81 8.39
CA CYS A 64 5.44 3.24 7.40
C CYS A 64 6.84 3.03 7.99
N LEU A 65 7.43 1.89 7.68
CA LEU A 65 8.64 1.40 8.34
C LEU A 65 9.67 0.97 7.31
N LEU A 66 10.96 1.13 7.64
CA LEU A 66 12.03 0.55 6.84
C LEU A 66 11.97 -0.97 7.00
N TYR A 67 11.74 -1.71 5.91
CA TYR A 67 11.38 -3.13 5.96
C TYR A 67 12.43 -3.98 6.68
N ASP A 68 13.71 -3.76 6.39
CA ASP A 68 14.81 -4.52 6.98
C ASP A 68 15.13 -4.16 8.44
N SER A 69 14.44 -3.15 9.00
CA SER A 69 14.63 -2.69 10.38
C SER A 69 13.64 -3.29 11.38
N PHE A 70 12.63 -4.01 10.91
CA PHE A 70 11.55 -4.51 11.74
C PHE A 70 11.59 -6.04 11.82
N ASP A 71 11.60 -6.57 13.03
CA ASP A 71 11.65 -8.03 13.29
C ASP A 71 10.24 -8.63 13.24
N TRP A 72 9.51 -8.31 12.17
CA TRP A 72 8.20 -8.89 11.89
C TRP A 72 8.35 -9.88 10.75
N THR A 73 7.94 -11.10 11.02
CA THR A 73 7.81 -12.14 10.00
C THR A 73 6.36 -12.15 9.55
N PRO A 74 6.04 -11.58 8.37
CA PRO A 74 4.69 -11.69 7.82
C PRO A 74 4.33 -13.16 7.60
N GLU A 75 3.04 -13.50 7.80
CA GLU A 75 2.55 -14.87 7.57
C GLU A 75 2.82 -15.35 6.14
N ASP A 76 2.82 -14.43 5.16
CA ASP A 76 3.17 -14.70 3.76
C ASP A 76 4.48 -13.99 3.33
N GLN A 77 5.60 -14.45 3.92
CA GLN A 77 6.93 -13.96 3.57
C GLN A 77 7.26 -14.10 2.08
N THR A 78 6.69 -15.08 1.39
CA THR A 78 6.97 -15.30 -0.04
C THR A 78 6.34 -14.21 -0.91
N VAL A 79 5.08 -13.85 -0.64
CA VAL A 79 4.39 -12.76 -1.35
C VAL A 79 5.12 -11.43 -1.11
N HIS A 80 5.43 -11.09 0.14
CA HIS A 80 6.13 -9.85 0.47
C HIS A 80 7.53 -9.78 -0.15
N THR A 81 8.29 -10.88 -0.16
CA THR A 81 9.61 -10.94 -0.80
C THR A 81 9.52 -10.67 -2.30
N LYS A 82 8.55 -11.29 -3.00
CA LYS A 82 8.35 -11.06 -4.43
C LYS A 82 7.93 -9.63 -4.73
N LEU A 83 7.06 -9.06 -3.90
CA LEU A 83 6.56 -7.70 -4.07
C LEU A 83 7.66 -6.65 -3.83
N ARG A 84 8.45 -6.83 -2.77
CA ARG A 84 9.66 -6.03 -2.48
C ARG A 84 10.66 -6.10 -3.64
N GLN A 85 10.93 -7.30 -4.14
CA GLN A 85 11.85 -7.48 -5.26
C GLN A 85 11.34 -6.79 -6.53
N LYS A 86 10.03 -6.83 -6.78
CA LYS A 86 9.42 -6.10 -7.89
C LYS A 86 9.64 -4.60 -7.75
N ALA A 87 9.36 -4.03 -6.58
CA ALA A 87 9.58 -2.60 -6.30
C ALA A 87 11.04 -2.20 -6.52
N ILE A 88 11.99 -2.99 -6.02
CA ILE A 88 13.43 -2.79 -6.23
C ILE A 88 13.79 -2.81 -7.73
N ASN A 89 13.25 -3.77 -8.48
CA ASN A 89 13.60 -3.96 -9.88
C ASN A 89 13.01 -2.89 -10.80
N THR A 90 11.82 -2.38 -10.50
CA THR A 90 11.14 -1.36 -11.32
C THR A 90 11.47 0.06 -10.88
N GLY A 91 11.86 0.27 -9.62
CA GLY A 91 11.98 1.60 -9.03
C GLY A 91 10.61 2.25 -8.76
N GLU A 92 9.53 1.46 -8.75
CA GLU A 92 8.16 1.93 -8.59
C GLU A 92 7.52 1.38 -7.30
N VAL A 93 6.50 2.08 -6.81
CA VAL A 93 5.68 1.60 -5.70
C VAL A 93 4.91 0.37 -6.15
N CYS A 94 5.05 -0.74 -5.42
CA CYS A 94 4.34 -1.97 -5.72
C CYS A 94 3.32 -2.27 -4.61
N PHE A 95 2.04 -2.16 -4.96
CA PHE A 95 0.92 -2.51 -4.10
C PHE A 95 0.72 -4.03 -4.05
N GLY A 96 0.39 -4.52 -2.87
CA GLY A 96 -0.09 -5.88 -2.64
C GLY A 96 -1.56 -6.02 -3.04
N GLU A 97 -2.21 -7.02 -2.45
CA GLU A 97 -3.65 -7.15 -2.58
C GLU A 97 -4.37 -5.92 -2.01
N MET A 98 -5.42 -5.49 -2.71
CA MET A 98 -6.29 -4.39 -2.29
C MET A 98 -7.60 -5.01 -1.82
N VAL A 99 -7.82 -4.97 -0.50
CA VAL A 99 -9.05 -5.45 0.13
C VAL A 99 -10.01 -4.28 0.20
N THR A 100 -11.21 -4.42 -0.36
CA THR A 100 -12.22 -3.37 -0.41
C THR A 100 -13.37 -3.69 0.53
N TRP A 101 -14.01 -2.65 1.07
CA TRP A 101 -15.28 -2.78 1.81
C TRP A 101 -16.29 -1.72 1.36
N ASN A 102 -17.56 -1.95 1.65
CA ASN A 102 -18.64 -0.98 1.49
C ASN A 102 -19.25 -0.65 2.86
N ASP A 103 -19.78 0.56 3.04
CA ASP A 103 -20.45 0.94 4.29
C ASP A 103 -21.75 0.15 4.53
N GLU A 104 -22.29 -0.52 3.50
CA GLU A 104 -23.45 -1.42 3.62
C GLU A 104 -23.13 -2.77 4.27
N ASP A 105 -21.85 -3.12 4.44
CA ASP A 105 -21.44 -4.39 5.07
C ASP A 105 -21.49 -4.35 6.62
N GLU A 106 -21.83 -3.20 7.23
CA GLU A 106 -21.94 -3.05 8.70
C GLU A 106 -23.32 -3.47 9.28
N ASP A 107 -24.30 -3.84 8.45
CA ASP A 107 -25.69 -4.12 8.87
C ASP A 107 -26.09 -5.63 8.85
N GLU A 108 -25.16 -6.57 9.03
CA GLU A 108 -25.47 -8.03 9.13
C GLU A 108 -25.15 -8.68 10.49
N ASP A 109 -25.18 -7.92 11.59
CA ASP A 109 -25.18 -8.47 12.96
C ASP A 109 -26.32 -7.87 13.83
N GLU A 110 -27.58 -8.16 13.49
CA GLU A 110 -28.73 -8.08 14.43
C GLU A 110 -29.52 -9.40 14.51
#